data_AF-A0AAD4YNV4-F1
#
_entry.id   AF-A0AAD4YNV4-F1
#
_cell.length_a   1.000
_cell.length_b   1.000
_cell.length_c   1.000
_cell.angle_alpha   90.00
_cell.angle_beta   90.00
_cell.angle_gamma   90.00
#
_symmetry.space_group_name_H-M   'P 1'
#
loop_
_entity.id
_entity.type
_entity.pdbx_description
1 polymer ?
#
loop_
_entity_poly.entity_id
_entity_poly.type
_entity_poly.pdbx_seq_one_letter_code
_entity_poly.pdbx_strand_id
1 'polypeptide(L)'
;MKFSETIVAMVLGIALSFNIGENMSCNAAGQYDYFQFVQESPFVFCKNINGKGCNILPVPRIFTIHGLWPSNFTHRHKPCVGAQFSRDVMNEASNNELRADLELSWRSFIAWLHQASHIVLLALNKPSDHL
;
A
#
# COMPACT_ATOMS: atom_id res chain seq x y z
N MET A 1 -44.15 29.25 -17.99
CA MET A 1 -43.25 29.66 -16.89
C MET A 1 -42.85 28.53 -15.95
N LYS A 2 -43.57 27.40 -15.85
CA LYS A 2 -43.17 26.28 -14.97
C LYS A 2 -41.95 25.47 -15.44
N PHE A 3 -41.66 25.47 -16.75
CA PHE A 3 -40.59 24.65 -17.32
C PHE A 3 -39.19 25.19 -17.00
N SER A 4 -39.00 26.52 -16.92
CA SER A 4 -37.67 27.07 -16.60
C SER A 4 -37.34 26.93 -15.11
N GLU A 5 -38.32 26.99 -14.21
CA GLU A 5 -38.10 26.79 -12.77
C GLU A 5 -37.65 25.35 -12.47
N THR A 6 -38.23 24.36 -13.14
CA THR A 6 -37.82 22.96 -13.00
C THR A 6 -36.40 22.72 -13.52
N ILE A 7 -36.02 23.35 -14.64
CA ILE A 7 -34.67 23.25 -15.19
C ILE A 7 -33.66 23.92 -14.25
N VAL A 8 -33.98 25.10 -13.72
CA VAL A 8 -33.11 25.80 -12.76
C VAL A 8 -32.92 24.96 -11.50
N ALA A 9 -33.97 24.34 -10.97
CA ALA A 9 -33.89 23.47 -9.80
C ALA A 9 -33.05 22.21 -10.05
N MET A 10 -33.18 21.57 -11.22
CA MET A 10 -32.36 20.41 -11.58
C MET A 10 -30.89 20.79 -11.75
N VAL A 11 -30.60 21.91 -12.42
CA VAL A 11 -29.22 22.39 -12.61
C VAL A 11 -28.59 22.78 -11.27
N LEU A 12 -29.32 23.42 -10.36
CA LEU A 12 -28.85 23.71 -9.01
C LEU A 12 -28.60 22.44 -8.20
N GLY A 13 -29.51 21.46 -8.27
CA GLY A 13 -29.39 20.19 -7.57
C GLY A 13 -28.17 19.38 -8.03
N ILE A 14 -27.91 19.37 -9.33
CA ILE A 14 -26.73 18.73 -9.94
C ILE A 14 -25.44 19.49 -9.54
N ALA A 15 -25.44 20.82 -9.55
CA ALA A 15 -24.29 21.61 -9.14
C ALA A 15 -23.96 21.43 -7.64
N LEU A 16 -24.97 21.27 -6.79
CA LEU A 16 -24.79 21.02 -5.35
C LEU A 16 -24.30 19.60 -5.07
N SER A 17 -24.68 18.59 -5.85
CA SER A 17 -24.19 17.22 -5.68
C SER A 17 -22.75 17.02 -6.17
N PHE A 18 -22.26 17.80 -7.14
CA PHE A 18 -20.84 17.80 -7.53
C PHE A 18 -19.91 18.49 -6.53
N ASN A 19 -20.44 19.25 -5.56
CA ASN A 19 -19.64 19.89 -4.50
C ASN A 19 -19.53 19.07 -3.21
N ILE A 20 -20.09 17.85 -3.18
CA ILE A 20 -19.76 16.86 -2.16
C ILE A 20 -18.63 15.96 -2.70
N GLY A 21 -17.59 16.58 -3.26
CA GLY A 21 -16.29 15.96 -3.33
C GLY A 21 -15.80 15.86 -1.90
N GLU A 22 -16.04 14.70 -1.27
CA GLU A 22 -15.53 14.43 0.05
C GLU A 22 -14.04 14.77 0.08
N ASN A 23 -13.67 15.72 0.94
CA ASN A 23 -12.30 15.90 1.38
C ASN A 23 -11.92 14.64 2.16
N MET A 24 -11.66 13.54 1.45
CA MET A 24 -11.01 12.36 1.98
C MET A 24 -9.54 12.72 2.18
N SER A 25 -9.26 13.55 3.20
CA SER A 25 -7.90 13.77 3.68
C SER A 25 -7.49 12.54 4.48
N CYS A 26 -7.22 11.44 3.77
CA CYS A 26 -6.47 10.32 4.28
C CYS A 26 -5.00 10.73 4.40
N ASN A 27 -4.66 11.58 5.36
CA ASN A 27 -3.25 11.82 5.69
C ASN A 27 -2.72 10.65 6.53
N ALA A 28 -2.90 9.42 6.04
CA ALA A 28 -2.27 8.22 6.62
C ALA A 28 -0.76 8.22 6.34
N ALA A 29 -0.32 8.99 5.33
CA ALA A 29 1.06 9.42 5.16
C ALA A 29 1.18 10.89 5.62
N GLY A 30 2.19 11.22 6.42
CA GLY A 30 2.56 12.62 6.66
C GLY A 30 2.97 13.33 5.35
N GLN A 31 3.45 14.57 5.42
CA GLN A 31 4.00 15.23 4.22
C GLN A 31 5.23 14.47 3.69
N TYR A 32 5.18 14.11 2.41
CA TYR A 32 6.28 13.49 1.68
C TYR A 32 6.53 14.23 0.34
N ASP A 33 7.76 14.20 -0.14
CA ASP A 33 8.15 14.82 -1.40
C ASP A 33 8.02 13.84 -2.60
N TYR A 34 8.32 12.55 -2.37
CA TYR A 34 8.27 11.52 -3.41
C TYR A 34 8.04 10.12 -2.82
N PHE A 35 7.74 9.16 -3.69
CA PHE A 35 7.68 7.74 -3.33
C PHE A 35 8.89 6.97 -3.87
N GLN A 36 9.43 6.09 -3.04
CA GLN A 36 10.34 5.04 -3.47
C GLN A 36 9.55 3.75 -3.68
N PHE A 37 9.42 3.30 -4.92
CA PHE A 37 8.91 1.96 -5.22
C PHE A 37 10.09 0.99 -5.31
N VAL A 38 10.16 0.08 -4.34
CA VAL A 38 11.27 -0.85 -4.17
C VAL A 38 10.82 -2.24 -4.56
N GLN A 39 11.56 -2.82 -5.49
CA GLN A 39 11.40 -4.20 -5.90
C GLN A 39 12.61 -5.01 -5.43
N GLU A 40 12.37 -6.27 -5.06
CA GLU A 40 13.41 -7.19 -4.64
C GLU A 40 13.40 -8.46 -5.50
N SER A 41 14.57 -9.08 -5.67
CA SER A 41 14.67 -10.38 -6.33
C SER A 41 14.68 -11.48 -5.28
N PRO A 42 13.60 -12.30 -5.17
CA PRO A 42 13.56 -13.42 -4.24
C PRO A 42 14.73 -14.40 -4.48
N PHE A 43 15.09 -14.61 -5.76
CA PHE A 43 16.22 -15.47 -6.12
C PHE A 43 17.56 -14.98 -5.56
N VAL A 44 17.88 -13.70 -5.77
CA VAL A 44 19.15 -13.12 -5.27
C VAL A 44 19.14 -13.08 -3.75
N PHE A 45 18.02 -12.68 -3.14
CA PHE A 45 17.89 -12.65 -1.68
C PHE A 45 18.11 -14.03 -1.06
N CYS A 46 17.37 -15.04 -1.53
CA CYS A 46 17.49 -16.41 -1.04
C CYS A 46 18.87 -16.99 -1.29
N LYS A 47 19.50 -16.68 -2.43
CA LYS A 47 20.89 -17.09 -2.70
C LYS A 47 21.87 -16.46 -1.70
N ASN A 48 21.71 -15.18 -1.37
CA ASN A 48 22.60 -14.46 -0.44
C ASN A 48 22.56 -15.04 0.99
N ILE A 49 21.40 -15.51 1.43
CA ILE A 49 21.26 -16.17 2.74
C ILE A 49 21.53 -17.70 2.69
N ASN A 50 22.11 -18.20 1.60
CA ASN A 50 22.35 -19.63 1.34
C ASN A 50 21.08 -20.50 1.47
N GLY A 51 19.93 -19.97 1.08
CA GLY A 51 18.62 -20.62 1.18
C GLY A 51 18.10 -20.80 2.61
N LYS A 52 18.86 -20.40 3.64
CA LYS A 52 18.46 -20.57 5.03
C LYS A 52 17.29 -19.66 5.35
N GLY A 53 16.16 -20.25 5.68
CA GLY A 53 14.96 -19.49 6.02
C GLY A 53 14.20 -18.96 4.80
N CYS A 54 14.46 -19.45 3.58
CA CYS A 54 13.50 -19.29 2.50
C CYS A 54 12.49 -20.44 2.51
N ASN A 55 11.19 -20.12 2.50
CA ASN A 55 10.09 -21.09 2.62
C ASN A 55 9.33 -21.34 1.31
N ILE A 56 9.75 -20.73 0.19
CA ILE A 56 9.09 -20.85 -1.11
C ILE A 56 9.98 -21.62 -2.08
N LEU A 57 9.44 -22.72 -2.63
CA LEU A 57 10.07 -23.52 -3.67
C LEU A 57 9.07 -23.79 -4.81
N PRO A 58 9.44 -23.56 -6.08
CA PRO A 58 10.67 -22.93 -6.54
C PRO A 58 10.71 -21.43 -6.18
N VAL A 59 11.89 -20.90 -5.90
CA VAL A 59 12.06 -19.45 -5.63
C VAL A 59 11.69 -18.65 -6.88
N PRO A 60 10.80 -17.64 -6.79
CA PRO A 60 10.43 -16.83 -7.95
C PRO A 60 11.64 -16.15 -8.59
N ARG A 61 11.68 -16.15 -9.93
CA ARG A 61 12.71 -15.46 -10.72
C ARG A 61 12.30 -14.08 -11.22
N ILE A 62 11.07 -13.67 -10.90
CA ILE A 62 10.57 -12.32 -11.15
C ILE A 62 10.84 -11.44 -9.94
N PHE A 63 10.98 -10.13 -10.18
CA PHE A 63 11.00 -9.17 -9.09
C PHE A 63 9.63 -9.08 -8.44
N THR A 64 9.62 -9.00 -7.12
CA THR A 64 8.42 -8.77 -6.30
C THR A 64 8.53 -7.41 -5.64
N ILE A 65 7.39 -6.84 -5.27
CA ILE A 65 7.33 -5.61 -4.49
C ILE A 65 7.90 -5.90 -3.10
N HIS A 66 8.84 -5.06 -2.69
CA HIS A 66 9.36 -5.04 -1.32
C HIS A 66 8.64 -3.96 -0.50
N GLY A 67 8.50 -2.77 -1.10
CA GLY A 67 8.05 -1.58 -0.40
C GLY A 67 7.59 -0.47 -1.33
N LEU A 68 6.61 0.31 -0.85
CA LEU A 68 6.31 1.64 -1.36
C LEU A 68 6.52 2.62 -0.19
N TRP A 69 7.57 3.43 -0.25
CA TRP A 69 7.99 4.26 0.88
C TRP A 69 7.85 5.75 0.57
N PRO A 70 7.00 6.49 1.29
CA PRO A 70 7.02 7.95 1.27
C PRO A 70 8.39 8.45 1.76
N SER A 71 8.97 9.40 1.04
CA SER A 71 10.33 9.90 1.28
C SER A 71 10.41 11.41 1.07
N ASN A 72 11.42 12.02 1.69
CA ASN A 72 11.72 13.44 1.57
C ASN A 72 13.14 13.64 1.04
N PHE A 73 13.41 14.78 0.40
CA PHE A 73 14.73 15.09 -0.16
C PHE A 73 15.79 15.36 0.92
N THR A 74 15.39 15.95 2.04
CA THR A 74 16.33 16.55 3.01
C THR A 74 16.22 15.99 4.43
N HIS A 75 15.08 15.41 4.80
CA HIS A 75 14.86 14.93 6.17
C HIS A 75 14.49 13.45 6.21
N ARG A 76 14.93 12.75 7.27
CA ARG A 76 14.40 11.42 7.56
C ARG A 76 12.90 11.51 7.80
N HIS A 77 12.16 10.66 7.12
CA HIS A 77 10.72 10.54 7.28
C HIS A 77 10.40 10.12 8.72
N LYS A 78 9.57 10.90 9.42
CA LYS A 78 9.03 10.50 10.73
C LYS A 78 7.96 9.44 10.52
N PRO A 79 7.85 8.40 11.36
CA PRO A 79 6.76 7.42 11.25
C PRO A 79 5.41 8.12 11.20
N CYS A 80 4.57 7.76 10.23
CA CYS A 80 3.24 8.34 10.09
C CYS A 80 2.36 7.92 11.27
N VAL A 81 1.51 8.85 11.72
CA VAL A 81 0.38 8.51 12.59
C VAL A 81 -0.79 8.20 11.68
N GLY A 82 -1.24 6.95 11.65
CA GLY A 82 -2.33 6.50 10.81
C GLY A 82 -3.14 5.41 11.49
N ALA A 83 -4.19 4.96 10.81
CA ALA A 83 -4.95 3.80 11.26
C ALA A 83 -4.04 2.57 11.36
N GLN A 84 -4.19 1.80 12.44
CA GLN A 84 -3.51 0.52 12.54
C GLN A 84 -4.03 -0.40 11.43
N PHE A 85 -3.13 -1.18 10.83
CA PHE A 85 -3.53 -2.18 9.86
C PHE A 85 -4.57 -3.14 10.46
N SER A 86 -5.71 -3.29 9.78
CA SER A 86 -6.75 -4.24 10.13
C SER A 86 -6.72 -5.43 9.20
N ARG A 87 -6.45 -6.60 9.78
CA ARG A 87 -6.51 -7.89 9.08
C ARG A 87 -7.94 -8.24 8.67
N ASP A 88 -8.92 -7.85 9.49
CA ASP A 88 -10.33 -8.14 9.21
C ASP A 88 -10.79 -7.37 7.98
N VAL A 89 -10.43 -6.08 7.87
CA VAL A 89 -10.68 -5.27 6.67
C VAL A 89 -10.01 -5.90 5.45
N MET A 90 -8.74 -6.32 5.57
CA MET A 90 -8.02 -6.99 4.47
C MET A 90 -8.63 -8.37 4.10
N ASN A 91 -9.42 -8.98 4.98
CA ASN A 91 -10.09 -10.26 4.73
C ASN A 91 -11.53 -10.10 4.21
N GLU A 92 -12.05 -8.87 4.12
CA GLU A 92 -13.37 -8.62 3.53
C GLU A 92 -13.42 -9.08 2.06
N ALA A 93 -14.58 -9.56 1.62
CA ALA A 93 -14.74 -10.10 0.26
C ALA A 93 -14.49 -9.06 -0.83
N SER A 94 -14.69 -7.78 -0.53
CA SER A 94 -14.36 -6.63 -1.40
C SER A 94 -12.87 -6.57 -1.75
N ASN A 95 -11.99 -7.13 -0.91
CA ASN A 95 -10.53 -7.11 -1.10
C ASN A 95 -10.00 -8.41 -1.72
N ASN A 96 -10.85 -9.32 -2.19
CA ASN A 96 -10.41 -10.63 -2.72
C ASN A 96 -9.41 -10.51 -3.88
N GLU A 97 -9.65 -9.63 -4.84
CA GLU A 97 -8.75 -9.39 -5.97
C GLU A 97 -7.42 -8.82 -5.49
N LEU A 98 -7.46 -7.78 -4.64
CA LEU A 98 -6.27 -7.17 -4.07
C LEU A 98 -5.41 -8.17 -3.30
N ARG A 99 -6.03 -9.06 -2.51
CA ARG A 99 -5.31 -10.12 -1.80
C ARG A 99 -4.61 -11.07 -2.76
N ALA A 100 -5.29 -11.49 -3.83
CA ALA A 100 -4.71 -12.37 -4.83
C ALA A 100 -3.49 -11.72 -5.50
N ASP A 101 -3.60 -10.43 -5.84
CA ASP A 101 -2.50 -9.65 -6.42
C ASP A 101 -1.34 -9.49 -5.44
N LEU A 102 -1.59 -9.23 -4.15
CA LEU A 102 -0.55 -9.10 -3.14
C LEU A 102 0.15 -10.42 -2.84
N GLU A 103 -0.57 -11.54 -2.85
CA GLU A 103 0.03 -12.87 -2.69
C GLU A 103 0.97 -13.24 -3.86
N LEU A 104 0.70 -12.71 -5.06
CA LEU A 104 1.55 -12.90 -6.23
C LEU A 104 2.72 -11.90 -6.27
N SER A 105 2.44 -10.63 -5.99
CA SER A 105 3.36 -9.52 -6.25
C SER A 105 4.13 -9.03 -5.01
N TRP A 106 3.65 -9.26 -3.79
CA TRP A 106 4.19 -8.68 -2.54
C TRP A 106 4.21 -9.68 -1.37
N ARG A 107 4.37 -10.97 -1.65
CA ARG A 107 4.50 -12.01 -0.61
C ARG A 107 5.91 -12.04 -0.02
N SER A 108 6.03 -12.32 1.28
CA SER A 108 7.31 -12.61 1.92
C SER A 108 7.84 -14.00 1.56
N PHE A 109 9.13 -14.09 1.22
CA PHE A 109 9.83 -15.34 0.94
C PHE A 109 10.69 -15.83 2.12
N ILE A 110 10.52 -15.26 3.32
CA ILE A 110 11.31 -15.58 4.52
C ILE A 110 10.45 -16.31 5.57
N ALA A 111 10.95 -17.43 6.07
CA ALA A 111 10.31 -18.33 7.03
C ALA A 111 10.21 -17.76 8.46
N TRP A 112 11.15 -16.93 8.91
CA TRP A 112 11.09 -16.34 10.26
C TRP A 112 10.11 -15.18 10.37
N LEU A 113 9.64 -14.67 9.23
CA LEU A 113 8.52 -13.73 9.16
C LEU A 113 7.16 -14.44 9.13
N HIS A 114 7.08 -15.78 9.18
CA HIS A 114 5.79 -16.49 9.16
C HIS A 114 4.95 -16.32 10.44
N GLN A 115 5.57 -16.01 11.58
CA GLN A 115 4.84 -15.57 12.78
C GLN A 115 4.37 -14.12 12.70
N ALA A 116 4.85 -13.37 11.70
CA ALA A 116 4.28 -12.11 11.23
C ALA A 116 3.73 -12.28 9.80
N SER A 117 3.19 -13.45 9.49
CA SER A 117 2.40 -13.64 8.27
C SER A 117 1.34 -12.53 8.23
N HIS A 118 1.01 -12.13 7.02
CA HIS A 118 0.11 -11.04 6.63
C HIS A 118 0.85 -9.74 6.26
N ILE A 119 1.41 -9.74 5.05
CA ILE A 119 1.35 -8.69 4.00
C ILE A 119 1.87 -7.27 4.32
N VAL A 120 2.01 -6.86 5.57
CA VAL A 120 2.04 -5.42 5.93
C VAL A 120 3.21 -5.02 6.82
N LEU A 121 3.99 -5.96 7.36
CA LEU A 121 5.01 -5.57 8.35
C LEU A 121 6.25 -4.87 7.76
N LEU A 122 6.52 -4.98 6.46
CA LEU A 122 7.64 -4.28 5.82
C LEU A 122 7.29 -2.85 5.35
N ALA A 123 6.02 -2.45 5.41
CA ALA A 123 5.61 -1.09 5.04
C ALA A 123 6.09 -0.02 6.05
N LEU A 124 6.56 -0.41 7.24
CA LEU A 124 6.78 0.53 8.35
C LEU A 124 8.24 0.72 8.78
N ASN A 125 9.19 -0.07 8.24
CA ASN A 125 10.57 0.04 8.67
C ASN A 125 11.51 0.00 7.46
N LYS A 126 11.72 1.16 6.84
CA LYS A 126 12.88 1.34 5.96
C LYS A 126 14.12 1.00 6.80
N PRO A 127 14.92 -0.02 6.43
CA PRO A 127 16.14 -0.32 7.17
C PRO A 127 17.02 0.93 7.17
N SER A 128 17.56 1.30 8.33
CA SER A 128 18.42 2.47 8.48
C SER A 128 19.52 2.44 7.43
N ASP A 129 19.55 3.44 6.56
CA ASP A 129 20.65 3.68 5.62
C ASP A 129 21.92 3.99 6.45
N HIS A 130 22.64 2.94 6.85
CA HIS A 130 24.02 3.04 7.31
C HIS A 130 24.89 3.15 6.06
N LEU A 131 25.13 4.40 5.65
CA LEU A 131 26.41 4.77 5.04
C LEU A 131 27.53 4.57 6.05
#